data_AF-A0A4Y8CW03-F1
#
_entry.id   AF-A0A4Y8CW03-F1
#
_cell.length_a   1.000
_cell.length_b   1.000
_cell.length_c   1.000
_cell.angle_alpha   90.00
_cell.angle_beta   90.00
_cell.angle_gamma   90.00
#
_symmetry.space_group_name_H-M   'P 1'
#
loop_
_entity.id
_entity.type
_entity.pdbx_description
1 polymer ?
#
loop_
_entity_poly.entity_id
_entity_poly.type
_entity_poly.pdbx_seq_one_letter_code
_entity_poly.pdbx_strand_id
1 'polypeptide(L)'
;MLLAQTLRKLLILWSQGKLSPLPIDLTREIPLILTQVLIRTLYSQNKDGSWGQSCETSSFALLTLIDFSPSLGLRRLSQKSWKQFKNVKNISPRTLTYGSGLLSQAYCIAAYNEALNLYKDPHSWSPELIELTNINETAVQRFTKCFSKLTIFSQVSEWAIQASIIEGYQFLTRLDEARHMVFPRKNMAKDSYLEYIPITWTICNNYSSAFLSNELLWDIMTVSMLNYQVDEFMETTVHDAFKNDLESAKCIIRRIIVQSKEKFYDKPTSTEFNYVTTLTMIWKRSSSIFNPKIHPQGASVAQELETFIMAHLDQIHDNRVLGEYSPLDSQPREVINFSKPGQTYFDWAHMTSAAHTSCLYSFSYFPCLISSNTSRHGSFSAIQQKYLAQDLRRHLAAMCRQYNDLGSVNRDRLEQNLNSINFPEFNFCGDTDAEVFSTESTYADETQRKAALYQMAEHERACMSTAFKELSKTLDNYTKTALQVFVDVTDLYGQIYVARDIASRMR
;
A
#
# COMPACT_ATOMS: atom_id res chain seq x y z
N MET A 1 9.85 7.04 25.80
CA MET A 1 9.21 7.55 27.04
C MET A 1 8.91 9.05 26.97
N LEU A 2 9.90 9.94 27.10
CA LEU A 2 9.65 11.40 27.21
C LEU A 2 8.81 11.98 26.07
N LEU A 3 9.06 11.57 24.82
CA LEU A 3 8.24 11.97 23.68
C LEU A 3 6.77 11.57 23.86
N ALA A 4 6.51 10.31 24.23
CA ALA A 4 5.16 9.81 24.45
C ALA A 4 4.45 10.55 25.59
N GLN A 5 5.15 10.81 26.70
CA GLN A 5 4.64 11.59 27.82
C GLN A 5 4.26 13.01 27.43
N THR A 6 5.14 13.70 26.72
CA THR A 6 4.91 15.08 26.25
C THR A 6 3.71 15.14 25.32
N LEU A 7 3.65 14.25 24.32
CA LEU A 7 2.56 14.21 23.35
C LEU A 7 1.21 13.83 23.98
N ARG A 8 1.20 12.85 24.90
CA ARG A 8 0.01 12.50 25.68
C ARG A 8 -0.46 13.68 26.54
N LYS A 9 0.46 14.35 27.25
CA LYS A 9 0.13 15.52 28.07
C LYS A 9 -0.42 16.68 27.24
N LEU A 10 0.15 16.90 26.05
CA LEU A 10 -0.36 17.89 25.10
C LEU A 10 -1.82 17.59 24.72
N LEU A 11 -2.14 16.35 24.36
CA LEU A 11 -3.51 15.93 24.04
C LEU A 11 -4.48 16.10 25.23
N ILE A 12 -4.04 15.74 26.45
CA ILE A 12 -4.85 15.91 27.67
C ILE A 12 -5.13 17.39 27.96
N LEU A 13 -4.11 18.26 27.84
CA LEU A 13 -4.30 19.69 28.07
C LEU A 13 -5.20 20.32 27.01
N TRP A 14 -5.06 19.88 25.77
CA TRP A 14 -5.93 20.31 24.67
C TRP A 14 -7.38 19.88 24.89
N SER A 15 -7.64 18.61 25.24
CA SER A 15 -9.01 18.12 25.43
C SER A 15 -9.70 18.71 26.68
N GLN A 16 -8.92 19.16 27.65
CA GLN A 16 -9.43 19.92 28.81
C GLN A 16 -9.71 21.40 28.51
N GLY A 17 -9.51 21.86 27.26
CA GLY A 17 -9.67 23.27 26.88
C GLY A 17 -8.63 24.21 27.50
N LYS A 18 -7.51 23.68 28.01
CA LYS A 18 -6.43 24.47 28.64
C LYS A 18 -5.44 25.05 27.64
N LEU A 19 -5.53 24.67 26.38
CA LEU A 19 -4.73 25.18 25.28
C LEU A 19 -5.63 25.82 24.23
N SER A 20 -5.07 26.73 23.44
CA SER A 20 -5.72 27.19 22.21
C SER A 20 -6.01 26.00 21.29
N PRO A 21 -7.03 26.09 20.41
CA PRO A 21 -7.29 25.06 19.41
C PRO A 21 -6.02 24.71 18.65
N LEU A 22 -5.67 23.42 18.65
CA LEU A 22 -4.54 22.91 17.86
C LEU A 22 -4.96 22.77 16.39
N PRO A 23 -4.02 22.90 15.43
CA PRO A 23 -4.29 22.58 14.03
C PRO A 23 -4.82 21.14 13.89
N ILE A 24 -5.80 20.94 13.02
CA ILE A 24 -6.45 19.63 12.82
C ILE A 24 -5.43 18.54 12.45
N ASP A 25 -4.45 18.87 11.62
CA ASP A 25 -3.37 17.96 11.21
C ASP A 25 -2.57 17.47 12.42
N LEU A 26 -2.23 18.38 13.34
CA LEU A 26 -1.49 18.03 14.55
C LEU A 26 -2.32 17.14 15.48
N THR A 27 -3.61 17.42 15.64
CA THR A 27 -4.50 16.59 16.49
C THR A 27 -4.67 15.16 15.95
N ARG A 28 -4.54 14.97 14.64
CA ARG A 28 -4.60 13.65 13.97
C ARG A 28 -3.24 12.94 13.96
N GLU A 29 -2.16 13.69 13.80
CA GLU A 29 -0.82 13.13 13.70
C GLU A 29 -0.28 12.66 15.05
N ILE A 30 -0.60 13.34 16.16
CA ILE A 30 -0.10 12.94 17.48
C ILE A 30 -0.56 11.52 17.86
N PRO A 31 -1.85 11.13 17.75
CA PRO A 31 -2.27 9.75 17.99
C PRO A 31 -1.56 8.72 17.11
N LEU A 32 -1.29 9.05 15.85
CA LEU A 32 -0.54 8.20 14.92
C LEU A 32 0.91 7.98 15.39
N ILE A 33 1.62 9.07 15.71
CA ILE A 33 2.99 9.01 16.23
C ILE A 33 3.05 8.16 17.50
N LEU A 34 2.08 8.32 18.41
CA LEU A 34 2.03 7.56 19.63
C LEU A 34 1.76 6.05 19.38
N THR A 35 0.90 5.70 18.41
CA THR A 35 0.72 4.32 17.95
C THR A 35 2.02 3.73 17.45
N GLN A 36 2.76 4.47 16.62
CA GLN A 36 4.05 4.04 16.09
C GLN A 36 5.10 3.86 17.19
N VAL A 37 5.14 4.77 18.18
CA VAL A 37 6.01 4.63 19.35
C VAL A 37 5.69 3.34 20.12
N LEU A 38 4.41 3.02 20.32
CA LEU A 38 3.98 1.79 20.97
C LEU A 38 4.40 0.56 20.15
N ILE A 39 4.13 0.54 18.84
CA ILE A 39 4.48 -0.57 17.95
C ILE A 39 5.98 -0.82 17.97
N ARG A 40 6.80 0.22 17.78
CA ARG A 40 8.27 0.12 17.79
C ARG A 40 8.80 -0.34 19.14
N THR A 41 8.18 0.12 20.24
CA THR A 41 8.52 -0.35 21.58
C THR A 41 8.24 -1.84 21.69
N LEU A 42 7.06 -2.32 21.29
CA LEU A 42 6.71 -3.75 21.32
C LEU A 42 7.64 -4.61 20.44
N TYR A 43 7.98 -4.17 19.23
CA TYR A 43 8.91 -4.89 18.36
C TYR A 43 10.32 -5.02 18.95
N SER A 44 10.75 -4.08 19.79
CA SER A 44 12.04 -4.15 20.48
C SER A 44 12.03 -5.01 21.75
N GLN A 45 10.90 -5.63 22.09
CA GLN A 45 10.78 -6.49 23.28
C GLN A 45 11.52 -7.82 23.06
N ASN A 46 12.37 -8.18 24.01
CA ASN A 46 13.06 -9.46 24.03
C ASN A 46 12.09 -10.62 24.29
N LYS A 47 12.50 -11.85 23.97
CA LYS A 47 11.70 -13.06 24.21
C LYS A 47 11.32 -13.29 25.68
N ASP A 48 12.12 -12.78 26.61
CA ASP A 48 11.86 -12.84 28.05
C ASP A 48 10.89 -11.75 28.53
N GLY A 49 10.46 -10.85 27.65
CA GLY A 49 9.58 -9.73 27.94
C GLY A 49 10.29 -8.46 28.40
N SER A 50 11.62 -8.45 28.48
CA SER A 50 12.43 -7.26 28.83
C SER A 50 12.74 -6.39 27.63
N TRP A 51 13.30 -5.20 27.88
CA TRP A 51 13.91 -4.35 26.86
C TRP A 51 15.37 -4.10 27.19
N GLY A 52 16.24 -4.31 26.20
CA GLY A 52 17.69 -4.15 26.37
C GLY A 52 18.25 -5.14 27.39
N GLN A 53 19.21 -4.68 28.20
CA GLN A 53 19.92 -5.51 29.18
C GLN A 53 19.78 -4.98 30.63
N SER A 54 18.92 -3.99 30.88
CA SER A 54 18.80 -3.35 32.20
C SER A 54 17.33 -3.17 32.63
N CYS A 55 17.11 -3.13 33.96
CA CYS A 55 15.80 -2.82 34.53
C CYS A 55 15.33 -1.43 34.11
N GLU A 56 16.26 -0.49 34.04
CA GLU A 56 15.99 0.91 33.69
C GLU A 56 15.43 1.03 32.28
N THR A 57 16.07 0.39 31.29
CA THR A 57 15.60 0.35 29.90
C THR A 57 14.22 -0.27 29.81
N SER A 58 13.99 -1.38 30.52
CA SER A 58 12.67 -2.03 30.59
C SER A 58 11.62 -1.15 31.24
N SER A 59 12.00 -0.38 32.26
CA SER A 59 11.11 0.57 32.95
C SER A 59 10.71 1.72 32.03
N PHE A 60 11.64 2.26 31.25
CA PHE A 60 11.33 3.28 30.24
C PHE A 60 10.40 2.75 29.16
N ALA A 61 10.60 1.52 28.69
CA ALA A 61 9.74 0.88 27.71
C ALA A 61 8.33 0.66 28.28
N LEU A 62 8.20 0.14 29.49
CA LEU A 62 6.91 -0.03 30.17
C LEU A 62 6.18 1.28 30.37
N LEU A 63 6.84 2.32 30.87
CA LEU A 63 6.25 3.65 31.00
C LEU A 63 5.79 4.19 29.64
N THR A 64 6.58 3.96 28.58
CA THR A 64 6.17 4.31 27.21
C THR A 64 4.89 3.60 26.77
N LEU A 65 4.76 2.30 27.07
CA LEU A 65 3.57 1.50 26.75
C LEU A 65 2.33 1.87 27.58
N ILE A 66 2.52 2.33 28.82
CA ILE A 66 1.44 2.76 29.72
C ILE A 66 0.93 4.14 29.32
N ASP A 67 1.83 5.06 28.97
CA ASP A 67 1.48 6.42 28.57
C ASP A 67 0.62 6.46 27.28
N PHE A 68 0.63 5.40 26.49
CA PHE A 68 -0.23 5.28 25.32
C PHE A 68 -1.15 4.05 25.39
N SER A 69 -2.41 4.26 25.76
CA SER A 69 -3.48 3.25 25.64
C SER A 69 -4.86 3.88 25.39
N PRO A 70 -5.03 4.61 24.28
CA PRO A 70 -6.32 5.18 23.92
C PRO A 70 -7.37 4.14 23.55
N SER A 71 -7.00 3.16 22.72
CA SER A 71 -7.92 2.13 22.26
C SER A 71 -7.82 0.85 23.11
N LEU A 72 -8.97 0.20 23.30
CA LEU A 72 -9.08 -1.08 24.01
C LEU A 72 -8.16 -2.15 23.42
N GLY A 73 -7.98 -2.17 22.10
CA GLY A 73 -7.08 -3.09 21.39
C GLY A 73 -5.61 -2.92 21.79
N LEU A 74 -5.06 -1.71 21.68
CA LEU A 74 -3.65 -1.44 22.03
C LEU A 74 -3.39 -1.63 23.54
N ARG A 75 -4.39 -1.33 24.38
CA ARG A 75 -4.32 -1.56 25.82
C ARG A 75 -4.10 -3.03 26.17
N ARG A 76 -4.78 -3.95 25.49
CA ARG A 76 -4.61 -5.40 25.70
C ARG A 76 -3.18 -5.85 25.37
N LEU A 77 -2.54 -5.22 24.36
CA LEU A 77 -1.16 -5.52 23.98
C LEU A 77 -0.18 -5.10 25.07
N SER A 78 -0.27 -3.85 25.55
CA SER A 78 0.55 -3.35 26.65
C SER A 78 0.39 -4.20 27.92
N GLN A 79 -0.83 -4.64 28.25
CA GLN A 79 -1.09 -5.51 29.39
C GLN A 79 -0.46 -6.90 29.24
N LYS A 80 -0.45 -7.48 28.02
CA LYS A 80 0.18 -8.78 27.77
C LYS A 80 1.70 -8.70 27.91
N SER A 81 2.33 -7.67 27.36
CA SER A 81 3.78 -7.44 27.49
C SER A 81 4.19 -7.21 28.95
N TRP A 82 3.39 -6.48 29.73
CA TRP A 82 3.59 -6.35 31.18
C TRP A 82 3.57 -7.70 31.91
N LYS A 83 2.59 -8.57 31.61
CA LYS A 83 2.51 -9.90 32.23
C LYS A 83 3.74 -10.75 31.97
N GLN A 84 4.33 -10.64 30.78
CA GLN A 84 5.60 -11.31 30.45
C GLN A 84 6.75 -10.76 31.27
N PHE A 85 6.89 -9.44 31.34
CA PHE A 85 7.93 -8.78 32.14
C PHE A 85 7.86 -9.11 33.64
N LYS A 86 6.66 -9.15 34.23
CA LYS A 86 6.45 -9.46 35.65
C LYS A 86 7.04 -10.83 36.06
N ASN A 87 7.13 -11.77 35.11
CA ASN A 87 7.67 -13.11 35.38
C ASN A 87 9.20 -13.15 35.36
N VAL A 88 9.88 -12.09 34.94
CA VAL A 88 11.34 -11.99 34.97
C VAL A 88 11.81 -11.73 36.40
N LYS A 89 12.05 -12.80 37.16
CA LYS A 89 12.39 -12.75 38.59
C LYS A 89 13.77 -12.13 38.93
N ASN A 90 14.63 -11.85 37.95
CA ASN A 90 16.07 -11.65 38.20
C ASN A 90 16.74 -10.48 37.47
N ILE A 91 16.03 -9.40 37.10
CA ILE A 91 16.74 -8.20 36.64
C ILE A 91 17.21 -7.43 37.88
N SER A 92 18.44 -7.74 38.31
CA SER A 92 19.14 -6.93 39.30
C SER A 92 19.56 -5.61 38.64
N PRO A 93 19.43 -4.45 39.30
CA PRO A 93 19.93 -3.19 38.78
C PRO A 93 21.46 -3.28 38.64
N ARG A 94 21.94 -3.75 37.48
CA ARG A 94 23.36 -3.70 37.16
C ARG A 94 23.74 -2.24 37.02
N THR A 95 24.66 -1.82 37.88
CA THR A 95 25.41 -0.56 37.82
C THR A 95 26.09 -0.45 36.47
N LEU A 96 25.42 0.18 35.50
CA LEU A 96 26.11 0.79 34.38
C LEU A 96 27.02 1.87 34.97
N THR A 97 28.27 1.89 34.54
CA THR A 97 29.39 2.72 35.03
C THR A 97 29.16 4.24 34.97
N TYR A 98 27.99 4.69 34.50
CA TYR A 98 27.58 6.09 34.39
C TYR A 98 26.14 6.37 34.89
N GLY A 99 25.42 5.38 35.47
CA GLY A 99 24.03 5.54 35.91
C GLY A 99 23.90 5.73 37.42
N SER A 100 23.11 6.72 37.86
CA SER A 100 22.72 6.84 39.28
C SER A 100 21.80 5.68 39.66
N GLY A 101 22.26 4.79 40.55
CA GLY A 101 21.47 3.64 41.01
C GLY A 101 20.12 4.06 41.62
N LEU A 102 20.07 5.24 42.26
CA LEU A 102 18.83 5.83 42.78
C LEU A 102 17.83 6.18 41.68
N LEU A 103 18.30 6.74 40.56
CA LEU A 103 17.43 7.12 39.44
C LEU A 103 16.86 5.89 38.74
N SER A 104 17.71 4.88 38.51
CA SER A 104 17.30 3.58 37.96
C SER A 104 16.22 2.92 38.82
N GLN A 105 16.41 2.91 40.14
CA GLN A 105 15.43 2.38 41.09
C GLN A 105 14.12 3.18 41.08
N ALA A 106 14.19 4.52 41.01
CA ALA A 106 13.02 5.38 40.93
C ALA A 106 12.17 5.07 39.68
N TYR A 107 12.79 4.90 38.51
CA TYR A 107 12.07 4.53 37.30
C TYR A 107 11.47 3.12 37.36
N CYS A 108 12.18 2.16 37.96
CA CYS A 108 11.63 0.81 38.17
C CYS A 108 10.38 0.83 39.04
N ILE A 109 10.42 1.59 40.14
CA ILE A 109 9.28 1.75 41.05
C ILE A 109 8.14 2.48 40.32
N ALA A 110 8.44 3.54 39.58
CA ALA A 110 7.43 4.26 38.79
C ALA A 110 6.76 3.34 37.77
N ALA A 111 7.52 2.61 36.97
CA ALA A 111 6.98 1.67 35.98
C ALA A 111 6.11 0.59 36.63
N TYR A 112 6.55 0.03 37.76
CA TYR A 112 5.78 -0.98 38.50
C TYR A 112 4.45 -0.42 39.02
N ASN A 113 4.48 0.77 39.63
CA ASN A 113 3.29 1.42 40.18
C ASN A 113 2.30 1.81 39.07
N GLU A 114 2.78 2.41 37.99
CA GLU A 114 1.96 2.78 36.82
C GLU A 114 1.33 1.53 36.17
N ALA A 115 2.08 0.43 36.06
CA ALA A 115 1.54 -0.83 35.52
C ALA A 115 0.45 -1.44 36.42
N LEU A 116 0.61 -1.33 37.74
CA LEU A 116 -0.43 -1.74 38.69
C LEU A 116 -1.69 -0.86 38.58
N ASN A 117 -1.50 0.45 38.42
CA ASN A 117 -2.61 1.39 38.26
C ASN A 117 -3.38 1.13 36.96
N LEU A 118 -2.68 0.85 35.86
CA LEU A 118 -3.30 0.48 34.57
C LEU A 118 -4.27 -0.71 34.69
N TYR A 119 -4.03 -1.63 35.63
CA TYR A 119 -4.91 -2.77 35.89
C TYR A 119 -6.12 -2.43 36.78
N LYS A 120 -5.95 -1.49 37.72
CA LYS A 120 -6.95 -1.14 38.74
C LYS A 120 -7.90 -0.04 38.30
N ASP A 121 -7.36 1.00 37.68
CA ASP A 121 -8.08 2.17 37.20
C ASP A 121 -7.41 2.67 35.91
N PRO A 122 -7.89 2.20 34.75
CA PRO A 122 -7.28 2.60 33.50
C PRO A 122 -7.53 4.08 33.28
N HIS A 123 -6.48 4.90 33.32
CA HIS A 123 -6.52 6.33 33.00
C HIS A 123 -7.44 6.59 31.80
N SER A 124 -8.63 7.14 32.07
CA SER A 124 -9.61 7.39 31.04
C SER A 124 -9.15 8.59 30.22
N TRP A 125 -8.97 8.35 28.93
CA TRP A 125 -8.92 9.43 27.95
C TRP A 125 -10.26 10.16 28.02
N SER A 126 -10.27 11.48 27.79
CA SER A 126 -11.54 12.21 27.70
C SER A 126 -12.35 11.68 26.50
N PRO A 127 -13.69 11.82 26.51
CA PRO A 127 -14.54 11.35 25.40
C PRO A 127 -14.06 11.82 24.02
N GLU A 128 -13.59 13.06 23.91
CA GLU A 128 -13.07 13.66 22.68
C GLU A 128 -11.82 12.93 22.18
N LEU A 129 -10.92 12.56 23.10
CA LEU A 129 -9.71 11.82 22.77
C LEU A 129 -10.00 10.36 22.41
N ILE A 130 -11.02 9.77 23.03
CA ILE A 130 -11.52 8.43 22.66
C ILE A 130 -12.07 8.47 21.23
N GLU A 131 -12.87 9.49 20.89
CA GLU A 131 -13.43 9.65 19.55
C GLU A 131 -12.32 9.81 18.49
N LEU A 132 -11.30 10.63 18.75
CA LEU A 132 -10.14 10.81 17.87
C LEU A 132 -9.35 9.53 17.58
N THR A 133 -9.46 8.54 18.47
CA THR A 133 -8.74 7.26 18.38
C THR A 133 -9.68 6.07 18.20
N ASN A 134 -10.96 6.35 17.95
CA ASN A 134 -11.97 5.34 17.83
C ASN A 134 -11.80 4.59 16.52
N ILE A 135 -11.48 3.30 16.63
CA ILE A 135 -11.28 2.40 15.50
C ILE A 135 -12.26 1.25 15.64
N ASN A 136 -12.89 0.87 14.53
CA ASN A 136 -13.85 -0.22 14.50
C ASN A 136 -13.15 -1.56 14.81
N GLU A 137 -13.30 -2.06 16.05
CA GLU A 137 -12.67 -3.30 16.49
C GLU A 137 -13.09 -4.52 15.65
N THR A 138 -14.35 -4.58 15.23
CA THR A 138 -14.85 -5.66 14.36
C THR A 138 -14.11 -5.66 13.02
N ALA A 139 -13.85 -4.48 12.46
CA ALA A 139 -13.10 -4.34 11.23
C ALA A 139 -11.62 -4.73 11.42
N VAL A 140 -11.00 -4.34 12.53
CA VAL A 140 -9.62 -4.78 12.89
C VAL A 140 -9.54 -6.30 12.99
N GLN A 141 -10.47 -6.94 13.71
CA GLN A 141 -10.49 -8.40 13.85
C GLN A 141 -10.71 -9.11 12.51
N ARG A 142 -11.62 -8.59 11.68
CA ARG A 142 -11.89 -9.11 10.33
C ARG A 142 -10.63 -9.08 9.47
N PHE A 143 -9.94 -7.95 9.41
CA PHE A 143 -8.70 -7.84 8.65
C PHE A 143 -7.59 -8.69 9.25
N THR A 144 -7.45 -8.72 10.56
CA THR A 144 -6.44 -9.57 11.24
C THR A 144 -6.59 -11.03 10.83
N LYS A 145 -7.83 -11.57 10.87
CA LYS A 145 -8.12 -12.94 10.44
C LYS A 145 -7.86 -13.19 8.96
N CYS A 146 -8.01 -12.16 8.12
CA CYS A 146 -7.72 -12.25 6.69
C CYS A 146 -6.20 -12.27 6.45
N PHE A 147 -5.48 -11.28 6.97
CA PHE A 147 -4.05 -11.10 6.78
C PHE A 147 -3.21 -12.20 7.45
N SER A 148 -3.64 -12.75 8.58
CA SER A 148 -2.91 -13.84 9.25
C SER A 148 -2.87 -15.15 8.48
N LYS A 149 -3.72 -15.30 7.44
CA LYS A 149 -3.72 -16.47 6.56
C LYS A 149 -2.80 -16.32 5.35
N LEU A 150 -2.29 -15.12 5.08
CA LEU A 150 -1.46 -14.87 3.92
C LEU A 150 -0.03 -15.35 4.17
N THR A 151 0.57 -15.97 3.16
CA THR A 151 1.87 -16.64 3.26
C THR A 151 2.98 -15.68 3.71
N ILE A 152 2.95 -14.44 3.21
CA ILE A 152 3.90 -13.37 3.60
C ILE A 152 3.87 -13.05 5.11
N PHE A 153 2.75 -13.32 5.78
CA PHE A 153 2.57 -13.06 7.22
C PHE A 153 2.53 -14.31 8.09
N SER A 154 2.89 -15.47 7.55
CA SER A 154 2.90 -16.74 8.28
C SER A 154 3.74 -16.74 9.57
N GLN A 155 4.80 -15.91 9.61
CA GLN A 155 5.69 -15.75 10.77
C GLN A 155 5.40 -14.48 11.59
N VAL A 156 4.45 -13.64 11.16
CA VAL A 156 4.13 -12.40 11.84
C VAL A 156 3.11 -12.69 12.94
N SER A 157 3.45 -12.29 14.16
CA SER A 157 2.54 -12.47 15.29
C SER A 157 1.24 -11.69 15.12
N GLU A 158 0.11 -12.27 15.53
CA GLU A 158 -1.21 -11.67 15.38
C GLU A 158 -1.32 -10.26 15.96
N TRP A 159 -0.67 -9.99 17.10
CA TRP A 159 -0.70 -8.66 17.71
C TRP A 159 -0.07 -7.60 16.82
N ALA A 160 0.97 -7.95 16.06
CA ALA A 160 1.69 -7.03 15.20
C ALA A 160 0.86 -6.69 13.95
N ILE A 161 0.13 -7.69 13.42
CA ILE A 161 -0.88 -7.47 12.37
C ILE A 161 -1.97 -6.54 12.90
N GLN A 162 -2.54 -6.82 14.07
CA GLN A 162 -3.59 -5.98 14.70
C GLN A 162 -3.13 -4.54 14.90
N ALA A 163 -1.94 -4.33 15.47
CA ALA A 163 -1.42 -3.00 15.75
C ALA A 163 -1.15 -2.22 14.46
N SER A 164 -0.64 -2.88 13.42
CA SER A 164 -0.43 -2.25 12.10
C SER A 164 -1.74 -1.89 11.40
N ILE A 165 -2.78 -2.72 11.54
CA ILE A 165 -4.12 -2.38 11.04
C ILE A 165 -4.67 -1.14 11.77
N ILE A 166 -4.48 -1.06 13.08
CA ILE A 166 -4.86 0.12 13.89
C ILE A 166 -4.14 1.38 13.41
N GLU A 167 -2.84 1.30 13.14
CA GLU A 167 -2.08 2.39 12.52
C GLU A 167 -2.65 2.77 11.15
N GLY A 168 -2.99 1.80 10.31
CA GLY A 168 -3.59 2.03 9.00
C GLY A 168 -4.92 2.80 9.08
N TYR A 169 -5.78 2.47 10.04
CA TYR A 169 -7.02 3.22 10.25
C TYR A 169 -6.80 4.68 10.62
N GLN A 170 -5.68 5.04 11.25
CA GLN A 170 -5.35 6.43 11.57
C GLN A 170 -4.97 7.24 10.32
N PHE A 171 -4.45 6.59 9.27
CA PHE A 171 -4.27 7.21 7.95
C PHE A 171 -5.57 7.29 7.13
N LEU A 172 -6.49 6.34 7.34
CA LEU A 172 -7.70 6.20 6.53
C LEU A 172 -8.58 7.46 6.53
N THR A 173 -8.75 8.14 7.67
CA THR A 173 -9.58 9.35 7.73
C THR A 173 -9.07 10.44 6.79
N ARG A 174 -7.75 10.67 6.77
CA ARG A 174 -7.12 11.66 5.90
C ARG A 174 -7.23 11.23 4.42
N LEU A 175 -7.09 9.93 4.15
CA LEU A 175 -7.21 9.38 2.80
C LEU A 175 -8.65 9.47 2.25
N ASP A 176 -9.66 9.25 3.09
CA ASP A 176 -11.08 9.37 2.74
C ASP A 176 -11.45 10.82 2.36
N GLU A 177 -10.88 11.81 3.06
CA GLU A 177 -11.03 13.22 2.69
C GLU A 177 -10.30 13.54 1.38
N ALA A 178 -9.10 12.98 1.20
CA ALA A 178 -8.27 13.19 0.02
C ALA A 178 -8.89 12.62 -1.26
N ARG A 179 -9.71 11.56 -1.17
CA ARG A 179 -10.23 10.85 -2.35
C ARG A 179 -11.05 11.72 -3.29
N HIS A 180 -11.66 12.79 -2.79
CA HIS A 180 -12.48 13.70 -3.61
C HIS A 180 -11.69 14.88 -4.19
N MET A 181 -10.38 14.96 -3.89
CA MET A 181 -9.56 16.09 -4.30
C MET A 181 -9.20 16.07 -5.77
N VAL A 182 -9.12 14.90 -6.43
CA VAL A 182 -8.67 14.80 -7.83
C VAL A 182 -9.83 14.45 -8.75
N PHE A 183 -10.56 13.37 -8.47
CA PHE A 183 -11.64 12.87 -9.33
C PHE A 183 -13.03 13.09 -8.73
N PRO A 184 -13.98 13.70 -9.47
CA PRO A 184 -15.37 13.80 -9.02
C PRO A 184 -16.04 12.42 -9.09
N ARG A 185 -16.58 11.91 -7.97
CA ARG A 185 -17.30 10.63 -7.96
C ARG A 185 -18.80 10.87 -8.18
N LYS A 186 -19.31 10.49 -9.34
CA LYS A 186 -20.76 10.36 -9.61
C LYS A 186 -21.04 8.92 -10.05
N ASN A 187 -22.10 8.32 -9.51
CA ASN A 187 -22.62 6.99 -9.89
C ASN A 187 -21.69 5.77 -9.64
N MET A 188 -20.67 5.89 -8.80
CA MET A 188 -19.71 4.80 -8.55
C MET A 188 -20.10 3.89 -7.38
N ALA A 189 -19.56 2.66 -7.36
CA ALA A 189 -19.67 1.72 -6.24
C ALA A 189 -18.81 2.15 -5.02
N LYS A 190 -19.02 1.48 -3.87
CA LYS A 190 -18.27 1.73 -2.63
C LYS A 190 -16.78 1.42 -2.83
N ASP A 191 -15.90 2.28 -2.32
CA ASP A 191 -14.43 2.09 -2.38
C ASP A 191 -13.99 0.89 -1.53
N SER A 192 -14.00 -0.32 -2.10
CA SER A 192 -13.50 -1.52 -1.41
C SER A 192 -12.00 -1.41 -1.11
N TYR A 193 -11.24 -0.76 -1.99
CA TYR A 193 -9.78 -0.64 -1.91
C TYR A 193 -9.29 0.34 -0.83
N LEU A 194 -10.11 1.30 -0.42
CA LEU A 194 -9.66 2.43 0.41
C LEU A 194 -9.21 2.00 1.81
N GLU A 195 -9.88 0.99 2.41
CA GLU A 195 -9.45 0.40 3.68
C GLU A 195 -8.15 -0.41 3.53
N TYR A 196 -7.93 -1.05 2.36
CA TYR A 196 -6.75 -1.90 2.15
C TYR A 196 -5.46 -1.07 2.02
N ILE A 197 -5.50 0.08 1.33
CA ILE A 197 -4.31 0.90 1.07
C ILE A 197 -3.50 1.20 2.34
N PRO A 198 -4.06 1.86 3.38
CA PRO A 198 -3.25 2.20 4.52
C PRO A 198 -2.84 0.95 5.32
N ILE A 199 -3.69 -0.09 5.35
CA ILE A 199 -3.40 -1.33 6.07
C ILE A 199 -2.23 -2.10 5.46
N THR A 200 -2.19 -2.25 4.13
CA THR A 200 -1.10 -2.96 3.44
C THR A 200 0.23 -2.24 3.66
N TRP A 201 0.24 -0.91 3.49
CA TRP A 201 1.43 -0.10 3.74
C TRP A 201 1.91 -0.15 5.19
N THR A 202 1.04 -0.02 6.19
CA THR A 202 1.48 -0.04 7.60
C THR A 202 1.91 -1.42 8.07
N ILE A 203 1.22 -2.51 7.66
CA ILE A 203 1.67 -3.87 7.99
C ILE A 203 3.06 -4.09 7.40
N CYS A 204 3.25 -3.83 6.10
CA CYS A 204 4.52 -4.02 5.41
C CYS A 204 5.65 -3.17 6.01
N ASN A 205 5.37 -1.91 6.33
CA ASN A 205 6.32 -1.02 6.97
C ASN A 205 6.80 -1.54 8.34
N ASN A 206 5.87 -2.07 9.14
CA ASN A 206 6.15 -2.50 10.50
C ASN A 206 6.85 -3.87 10.56
N TYR A 207 6.38 -4.87 9.80
CA TYR A 207 7.01 -6.20 9.87
C TYR A 207 8.42 -6.18 9.27
N SER A 208 8.65 -5.39 8.22
CA SER A 208 9.98 -5.19 7.63
C SER A 208 10.87 -4.28 8.50
N SER A 209 10.36 -3.78 9.64
CA SER A 209 11.06 -2.88 10.57
C SER A 209 11.65 -1.65 9.86
N ALA A 210 10.99 -1.22 8.78
CA ALA A 210 11.45 -0.12 7.93
C ALA A 210 11.19 1.23 8.58
N PHE A 211 10.05 1.34 9.28
CA PHE A 211 9.66 2.52 10.04
C PHE A 211 9.77 3.82 9.23
N LEU A 212 9.31 3.77 7.97
CA LEU A 212 9.24 4.89 7.04
C LEU A 212 8.50 6.09 7.67
N SER A 213 8.82 7.30 7.21
CA SER A 213 8.22 8.52 7.73
C SER A 213 6.73 8.61 7.37
N ASN A 214 5.96 9.31 8.19
CA ASN A 214 4.53 9.56 7.94
C ASN A 214 4.29 10.28 6.62
N GLU A 215 5.17 11.22 6.25
CA GLU A 215 5.08 11.93 4.97
C GLU A 215 5.25 10.97 3.79
N LEU A 216 6.26 10.10 3.83
CA LEU A 216 6.49 9.13 2.77
C LEU A 216 5.33 8.14 2.64
N LEU A 217 4.87 7.57 3.77
CA LEU A 217 3.71 6.67 3.80
C LEU A 217 2.47 7.36 3.24
N TRP A 218 2.21 8.59 3.66
CA TRP A 218 1.09 9.39 3.16
C TRP A 218 1.18 9.63 1.65
N ASP A 219 2.35 10.03 1.15
CA ASP A 219 2.55 10.29 -0.27
C ASP A 219 2.29 9.03 -1.09
N ILE A 220 2.87 7.89 -0.70
CA ILE A 220 2.69 6.65 -1.46
C ILE A 220 1.28 6.06 -1.33
N MET A 221 0.62 6.19 -0.18
CA MET A 221 -0.80 5.81 -0.01
C MET A 221 -1.70 6.68 -0.90
N THR A 222 -1.40 7.97 -1.02
CA THR A 222 -2.12 8.89 -1.92
C THR A 222 -1.93 8.47 -3.37
N VAL A 223 -0.71 8.09 -3.77
CA VAL A 223 -0.47 7.51 -5.09
C VAL A 223 -1.30 6.26 -5.27
N SER A 224 -1.21 5.26 -4.38
CA SER A 224 -1.99 4.02 -4.49
C SER A 224 -3.49 4.28 -4.66
N MET A 225 -4.06 5.25 -3.94
CA MET A 225 -5.46 5.66 -4.09
C MET A 225 -5.73 6.24 -5.48
N LEU A 226 -4.88 7.15 -5.96
CA LEU A 226 -5.02 7.75 -7.30
C LEU A 226 -4.92 6.70 -8.40
N ASN A 227 -4.11 5.65 -8.23
CA ASN A 227 -3.99 4.56 -9.19
C ASN A 227 -5.36 3.90 -9.45
N TYR A 228 -6.10 3.58 -8.39
CA TYR A 228 -7.47 3.03 -8.50
C TYR A 228 -8.44 4.02 -9.14
N GLN A 229 -8.31 5.31 -8.84
CA GLN A 229 -9.21 6.32 -9.39
C GLN A 229 -8.94 6.60 -10.87
N VAL A 230 -7.68 6.55 -11.31
CA VAL A 230 -7.32 6.66 -12.73
C VAL A 230 -7.87 5.46 -13.49
N ASP A 231 -7.68 4.25 -12.98
CA ASP A 231 -8.20 3.00 -13.54
C ASP A 231 -9.72 3.09 -13.76
N GLU A 232 -10.47 3.38 -12.68
CA GLU A 232 -11.92 3.57 -12.70
C GLU A 232 -12.34 4.67 -13.70
N PHE A 233 -11.61 5.78 -13.76
CA PHE A 233 -11.92 6.89 -14.67
C PHE A 233 -11.67 6.54 -16.14
N MET A 234 -10.57 5.84 -16.44
CA MET A 234 -10.21 5.44 -17.80
C MET A 234 -11.21 4.41 -18.33
N GLU A 235 -11.58 3.43 -17.51
CA GLU A 235 -12.50 2.35 -17.89
C GLU A 235 -13.96 2.80 -18.02
N THR A 236 -14.37 3.84 -17.29
CA THR A 236 -15.75 4.35 -17.36
C THR A 236 -15.85 5.58 -18.26
N THR A 237 -15.25 6.68 -17.83
CA THR A 237 -15.50 8.00 -18.42
C THR A 237 -14.81 8.16 -19.77
N VAL A 238 -13.54 7.71 -19.87
CA VAL A 238 -12.78 7.82 -21.13
C VAL A 238 -13.27 6.78 -22.13
N HIS A 239 -13.50 5.54 -21.69
CA HIS A 239 -14.07 4.49 -22.53
C HIS A 239 -15.36 4.95 -23.23
N ASP A 240 -16.32 5.48 -22.47
CA ASP A 240 -17.61 5.93 -23.00
C ASP A 240 -17.47 7.17 -23.90
N ALA A 241 -16.70 8.16 -23.47
CA ALA A 241 -16.52 9.41 -24.21
C ALA A 241 -15.85 9.21 -25.58
N PHE A 242 -14.92 8.26 -25.66
CA PHE A 242 -14.13 7.96 -26.85
C PHE A 242 -14.47 6.58 -27.44
N LYS A 243 -15.72 6.15 -27.28
CA LYS A 243 -16.20 4.85 -27.77
C LYS A 243 -15.91 4.61 -29.25
N ASN A 244 -15.94 5.66 -30.06
CA ASN A 244 -15.73 5.57 -31.51
C ASN A 244 -14.42 6.20 -31.99
N ASP A 245 -13.60 6.77 -31.11
CA ASP A 245 -12.42 7.55 -31.51
C ASP A 245 -11.34 7.60 -30.40
N LEU A 246 -10.71 6.45 -30.15
CA LEU A 246 -9.59 6.35 -29.19
C LEU A 246 -8.35 7.11 -29.66
N GLU A 247 -8.14 7.27 -30.97
CA GLU A 247 -6.97 7.98 -31.51
C GLU A 247 -7.02 9.47 -31.17
N SER A 248 -8.21 10.09 -31.19
CA SER A 248 -8.38 11.44 -30.65
C SER A 248 -8.04 11.52 -29.16
N ALA A 249 -8.41 10.51 -28.34
CA ALA A 249 -8.02 10.47 -26.93
C ALA A 249 -6.49 10.43 -26.75
N LYS A 250 -5.80 9.56 -27.52
CA LYS A 250 -4.33 9.49 -27.55
C LYS A 250 -3.71 10.83 -27.93
N CYS A 251 -4.24 11.48 -28.97
CA CYS A 251 -3.75 12.79 -29.43
C CYS A 251 -3.94 13.88 -28.36
N ILE A 252 -5.11 13.94 -27.71
CA ILE A 252 -5.40 14.89 -26.63
C ILE A 252 -4.43 14.68 -25.46
N ILE A 253 -4.22 13.44 -25.02
CA ILE A 253 -3.32 13.13 -23.91
C ILE A 253 -1.89 13.52 -24.26
N ARG A 254 -1.37 13.14 -25.43
CA ARG A 254 -0.03 13.57 -25.90
C ARG A 254 0.10 15.09 -25.91
N ARG A 255 -0.93 15.80 -26.38
CA ARG A 255 -0.95 17.27 -26.40
C ARG A 255 -0.89 17.85 -24.99
N ILE A 256 -1.71 17.35 -24.05
CA ILE A 256 -1.70 17.80 -22.65
C ILE A 256 -0.31 17.59 -22.03
N ILE A 257 0.32 16.44 -22.30
CA ILE A 257 1.64 16.10 -21.77
C ILE A 257 2.72 17.03 -22.32
N VAL A 258 2.77 17.24 -23.64
CA VAL A 258 3.69 18.20 -24.27
C VAL A 258 3.47 19.61 -23.71
N GLN A 259 2.22 20.05 -23.66
CA GLN A 259 1.84 21.38 -23.15
C GLN A 259 2.08 21.55 -21.66
N SER A 260 2.24 20.48 -20.89
CA SER A 260 2.59 20.60 -19.47
C SER A 260 4.07 20.85 -19.24
N LYS A 261 4.90 20.47 -20.21
CA LYS A 261 6.34 20.72 -20.21
C LYS A 261 6.65 22.18 -20.57
N GLU A 262 5.70 22.88 -21.20
CA GLU A 262 5.79 24.28 -21.62
C GLU A 262 4.76 25.14 -20.85
N LYS A 263 5.08 26.38 -20.45
CA LYS A 263 4.10 27.23 -19.73
C LYS A 263 2.98 27.67 -20.68
N PHE A 264 1.72 27.41 -20.32
CA PHE A 264 0.53 27.66 -21.16
C PHE A 264 0.28 29.14 -21.49
N TYR A 265 -0.02 29.44 -22.78
CA TYR A 265 -0.57 30.70 -23.27
C TYR A 265 -1.60 30.46 -24.40
N ASP A 266 -2.67 29.68 -24.19
CA ASP A 266 -3.86 29.80 -25.06
C ASP A 266 -5.13 29.18 -24.45
N LYS A 267 -6.32 29.57 -24.92
CA LYS A 267 -7.62 29.09 -24.41
C LYS A 267 -8.19 27.97 -25.31
N PRO A 268 -8.68 26.85 -24.74
CA PRO A 268 -9.36 25.80 -25.50
C PRO A 268 -10.82 26.15 -25.85
N THR A 269 -11.32 25.58 -26.95
CA THR A 269 -12.68 25.73 -27.50
C THR A 269 -13.76 24.92 -26.74
N SER A 270 -15.04 25.31 -26.89
CA SER A 270 -16.12 25.01 -25.90
C SER A 270 -16.63 23.57 -25.82
N THR A 271 -16.44 22.71 -26.83
CA THR A 271 -16.84 21.29 -26.79
C THR A 271 -15.70 20.35 -26.34
N GLU A 272 -14.45 20.71 -26.60
CA GLU A 272 -13.25 20.11 -25.98
C GLU A 272 -13.19 20.38 -24.47
N PHE A 273 -13.93 21.39 -23.99
CA PHE A 273 -13.80 21.97 -22.65
C PHE A 273 -14.15 21.03 -21.50
N ASN A 274 -14.91 19.95 -21.69
CA ASN A 274 -15.28 19.06 -20.56
C ASN A 274 -14.29 17.89 -20.38
N TYR A 275 -13.90 17.23 -21.48
CA TYR A 275 -12.96 16.11 -21.45
C TYR A 275 -11.51 16.56 -21.31
N VAL A 276 -11.10 17.63 -22.02
CA VAL A 276 -9.77 18.21 -21.86
C VAL A 276 -9.59 18.76 -20.45
N THR A 277 -10.61 19.38 -19.85
CA THR A 277 -10.51 19.84 -18.45
C THR A 277 -10.32 18.69 -17.48
N THR A 278 -10.98 17.55 -17.68
CA THR A 278 -10.83 16.39 -16.79
C THR A 278 -9.47 15.72 -16.95
N LEU A 279 -9.01 15.44 -18.18
CA LEU A 279 -7.67 14.90 -18.44
C LEU A 279 -6.55 15.88 -18.05
N THR A 280 -6.79 17.19 -18.22
CA THR A 280 -5.88 18.24 -17.75
C THR A 280 -5.90 18.35 -16.22
N MET A 281 -7.02 18.06 -15.54
CA MET A 281 -7.08 17.97 -14.08
C MET A 281 -6.30 16.77 -13.57
N ILE A 282 -6.40 15.60 -14.22
CA ILE A 282 -5.54 14.44 -13.93
C ILE A 282 -4.10 14.90 -14.04
N TRP A 283 -3.66 15.36 -15.21
CA TRP A 283 -2.27 15.72 -15.40
C TRP A 283 -1.80 16.86 -14.49
N LYS A 284 -2.56 17.94 -14.31
CA LYS A 284 -2.17 19.09 -13.46
C LYS A 284 -2.18 18.73 -11.97
N ARG A 285 -3.15 17.94 -11.48
CA ARG A 285 -3.20 17.56 -10.07
C ARG A 285 -2.23 16.44 -9.76
N SER A 286 -2.16 15.42 -10.61
CA SER A 286 -1.09 14.42 -10.61
C SER A 286 0.27 15.12 -10.62
N SER A 287 0.61 15.98 -11.58
CA SER A 287 1.91 16.68 -11.58
C SER A 287 2.13 17.62 -10.38
N SER A 288 1.09 18.16 -9.77
CA SER A 288 1.21 18.97 -8.54
C SER A 288 1.44 18.12 -7.28
N ILE A 289 0.84 16.93 -7.20
CA ILE A 289 1.01 15.94 -6.12
C ILE A 289 2.35 15.20 -6.30
N PHE A 290 2.67 14.88 -7.55
CA PHE A 290 3.92 14.27 -8.01
C PHE A 290 5.02 15.32 -8.21
N ASN A 291 4.86 16.56 -7.73
CA ASN A 291 5.90 17.58 -7.84
C ASN A 291 7.09 17.05 -7.05
N PRO A 292 8.12 16.50 -7.72
CA PRO A 292 9.22 15.91 -7.02
C PRO A 292 9.92 17.10 -6.43
N LYS A 293 9.74 17.34 -5.13
CA LYS A 293 10.61 18.23 -4.39
C LYS A 293 12.03 17.76 -4.70
N ILE A 294 12.68 18.46 -5.64
CA ILE A 294 14.11 18.47 -5.82
C ILE A 294 14.68 17.08 -6.20
N HIS A 295 14.42 16.54 -7.41
CA HIS A 295 15.35 15.54 -7.94
C HIS A 295 15.38 15.41 -9.49
N PRO A 296 16.57 15.25 -10.12
CA PRO A 296 16.74 15.02 -11.57
C PRO A 296 16.03 13.78 -12.16
N GLN A 297 15.38 12.94 -11.34
CA GLN A 297 14.62 11.77 -11.80
C GLN A 297 13.15 12.10 -12.18
N GLY A 298 12.68 13.33 -11.95
CA GLY A 298 11.29 13.73 -12.25
C GLY A 298 10.88 13.60 -13.72
N ALA A 299 11.83 13.71 -14.66
CA ALA A 299 11.56 13.48 -16.08
C ALA A 299 11.22 12.00 -16.38
N SER A 300 11.82 11.05 -15.66
CA SER A 300 11.54 9.62 -15.79
C SER A 300 10.14 9.29 -15.25
N VAL A 301 9.73 9.89 -14.13
CA VAL A 301 8.38 9.66 -13.56
C VAL A 301 7.29 10.15 -14.52
N ALA A 302 7.48 11.33 -15.14
CA ALA A 302 6.53 11.86 -16.11
C ALA A 302 6.38 10.98 -17.35
N GLN A 303 7.49 10.41 -17.85
CA GLN A 303 7.48 9.45 -18.98
C GLN A 303 6.75 8.15 -18.62
N GLU A 304 6.95 7.64 -17.40
CA GLU A 304 6.29 6.41 -16.95
C GLU A 304 4.80 6.65 -16.69
N LEU A 305 4.41 7.83 -16.19
CA LEU A 305 3.01 8.23 -16.07
C LEU A 305 2.33 8.37 -17.45
N GLU A 306 3.03 8.96 -18.43
CA GLU A 306 2.58 9.00 -19.83
C GLU A 306 2.34 7.58 -20.36
N THR A 307 3.30 6.68 -20.14
CA THR A 307 3.22 5.28 -20.56
C THR A 307 2.03 4.57 -19.92
N PHE A 308 1.80 4.78 -18.61
CA PHE A 308 0.65 4.23 -17.88
C PHE A 308 -0.70 4.70 -18.45
N ILE A 309 -0.87 6.00 -18.68
CA ILE A 309 -2.12 6.55 -19.24
C ILE A 309 -2.35 6.04 -20.67
N MET A 310 -1.30 5.93 -21.48
CA MET A 310 -1.40 5.38 -22.84
C MET A 310 -1.78 3.89 -22.82
N ALA A 311 -1.20 3.12 -21.89
CA ALA A 311 -1.49 1.70 -21.77
C ALA A 311 -2.98 1.43 -21.44
N HIS A 312 -3.66 2.31 -20.69
CA HIS A 312 -5.12 2.23 -20.53
C HIS A 312 -5.88 2.32 -21.86
N LEU A 313 -5.45 3.20 -22.77
CA LEU A 313 -6.11 3.31 -24.08
C LEU A 313 -5.84 2.09 -24.97
N ASP A 314 -4.64 1.52 -24.87
CA ASP A 314 -4.29 0.28 -25.58
C ASP A 314 -5.07 -0.91 -25.02
N GLN A 315 -5.22 -1.02 -23.69
CA GLN A 315 -6.08 -2.03 -23.05
C GLN A 315 -7.55 -1.87 -23.46
N ILE A 316 -8.09 -0.65 -23.51
CA ILE A 316 -9.46 -0.41 -23.99
C ILE A 316 -9.61 -0.87 -25.45
N HIS A 317 -8.60 -0.63 -26.29
CA HIS A 317 -8.61 -1.13 -27.67
C HIS A 317 -8.62 -2.66 -27.71
N ASP A 318 -7.75 -3.32 -26.96
CA ASP A 318 -7.67 -4.77 -26.87
C ASP A 318 -8.99 -5.40 -26.37
N ASN A 319 -9.64 -4.79 -25.37
CA ASN A 319 -10.96 -5.22 -24.87
C ASN A 319 -12.03 -5.15 -25.98
N ARG A 320 -12.01 -4.11 -26.82
CA ARG A 320 -12.96 -3.98 -27.95
C ARG A 320 -12.72 -5.07 -28.99
N VAL A 321 -11.45 -5.32 -29.34
CA VAL A 321 -11.10 -6.38 -30.29
C VAL A 321 -11.56 -7.73 -29.76
N LEU A 322 -11.42 -8.01 -28.46
CA LEU A 322 -11.97 -9.23 -27.84
C LEU A 322 -13.51 -9.27 -27.94
N GLY A 323 -14.18 -8.16 -27.64
CA GLY A 323 -15.64 -8.03 -27.68
C GLY A 323 -16.28 -8.26 -29.06
N GLU A 324 -15.58 -7.94 -30.16
CA GLU A 324 -16.04 -8.24 -31.52
C GLU A 324 -16.31 -9.73 -31.76
N TYR A 325 -15.66 -10.61 -31.01
CA TYR A 325 -15.82 -12.07 -31.10
C TYR A 325 -16.87 -12.63 -30.13
N SER A 326 -17.54 -11.79 -29.33
CA SER A 326 -18.50 -12.20 -28.30
C SER A 326 -19.85 -11.47 -28.45
N PRO A 327 -20.90 -12.12 -29.00
CA PRO A 327 -22.23 -11.55 -29.03
C PRO A 327 -22.78 -11.33 -27.61
N LEU A 328 -23.25 -10.11 -27.32
CA LEU A 328 -23.81 -9.67 -26.02
C LEU A 328 -24.93 -10.58 -25.46
N ASP A 329 -25.60 -11.36 -26.32
CA ASP A 329 -26.75 -12.20 -25.94
C ASP A 329 -26.37 -13.60 -25.42
N SER A 330 -25.10 -13.99 -25.49
CA SER A 330 -24.63 -15.27 -24.93
C SER A 330 -23.62 -15.01 -23.82
N GLN A 331 -24.04 -15.18 -22.56
CA GLN A 331 -23.12 -15.31 -21.43
C GLN A 331 -22.17 -16.48 -21.73
N PRO A 332 -20.90 -16.24 -22.10
CA PRO A 332 -20.01 -17.32 -22.51
C PRO A 332 -19.76 -18.19 -21.28
N ARG A 333 -20.26 -19.43 -21.33
CA ARG A 333 -19.92 -20.43 -20.31
C ARG A 333 -18.43 -20.78 -20.37
N GLU A 334 -17.80 -20.60 -21.53
CA GLU A 334 -16.40 -20.96 -21.80
C GLU A 334 -15.50 -19.72 -21.92
N VAL A 335 -14.20 -19.91 -21.70
CA VAL A 335 -13.17 -18.87 -21.87
C VAL A 335 -13.02 -18.57 -23.36
N ILE A 336 -13.21 -17.31 -23.75
CA ILE A 336 -13.06 -16.88 -25.14
C ILE A 336 -11.57 -16.71 -25.46
N ASN A 337 -11.14 -17.26 -26.59
CA ASN A 337 -9.80 -17.06 -27.11
C ASN A 337 -9.69 -15.72 -27.85
N PHE A 338 -8.74 -14.90 -27.43
CA PHE A 338 -8.33 -13.70 -28.12
C PHE A 338 -7.62 -14.10 -29.42
N SER A 339 -8.38 -14.16 -30.52
CA SER A 339 -7.99 -14.91 -31.72
C SER A 339 -6.95 -14.20 -32.59
N LYS A 340 -6.75 -12.89 -32.40
CA LYS A 340 -5.77 -12.09 -33.15
C LYS A 340 -4.96 -11.21 -32.21
N PRO A 341 -4.17 -11.80 -31.30
CA PRO A 341 -3.30 -11.00 -30.47
C PRO A 341 -2.22 -10.38 -31.37
N GLY A 342 -2.04 -9.06 -31.30
CA GLY A 342 -1.02 -8.36 -32.10
C GLY A 342 0.42 -8.69 -31.71
N GLN A 343 0.60 -9.44 -30.61
CA GLN A 343 1.88 -9.81 -30.00
C GLN A 343 1.72 -11.10 -29.17
N THR A 344 2.82 -11.69 -28.72
CA THR A 344 2.76 -12.87 -27.83
C THR A 344 2.21 -12.50 -26.45
N TYR A 345 1.72 -13.49 -25.69
CA TYR A 345 1.35 -13.29 -24.29
C TYR A 345 2.49 -12.70 -23.47
N PHE A 346 3.72 -13.21 -23.66
CA PHE A 346 4.90 -12.74 -22.94
C PHE A 346 5.14 -11.25 -23.18
N ASP A 347 5.13 -10.82 -24.45
CA ASP A 347 5.35 -9.42 -24.82
C ASP A 347 4.22 -8.53 -24.28
N TRP A 348 2.96 -8.98 -24.39
CA TRP A 348 1.82 -8.24 -23.86
C TRP A 348 1.90 -8.06 -22.34
N ALA A 349 2.20 -9.14 -21.61
CA ALA A 349 2.32 -9.12 -20.16
C ALA A 349 3.42 -8.17 -19.68
N HIS A 350 4.55 -8.10 -20.41
CA HIS A 350 5.72 -7.29 -20.05
C HIS A 350 5.71 -5.85 -20.61
N MET A 351 4.82 -5.55 -21.57
CA MET A 351 4.70 -4.23 -22.19
C MET A 351 3.38 -3.58 -21.82
N THR A 352 2.37 -3.67 -22.68
CA THR A 352 1.07 -3.00 -22.53
C THR A 352 0.47 -3.29 -21.15
N SER A 353 0.48 -4.55 -20.74
CA SER A 353 -0.19 -4.98 -19.52
C SER A 353 0.55 -4.58 -18.26
N ALA A 354 1.88 -4.78 -18.21
CA ALA A 354 2.71 -4.29 -17.12
C ALA A 354 2.65 -2.75 -16.99
N ALA A 355 2.61 -2.04 -18.12
CA ALA A 355 2.44 -0.58 -18.15
C ALA A 355 1.04 -0.13 -17.72
N HIS A 356 0.00 -0.92 -18.04
CA HIS A 356 -1.36 -0.70 -17.56
C HIS A 356 -1.45 -0.89 -16.04
N THR A 357 -0.62 -1.76 -15.47
CA THR A 357 -0.47 -1.76 -14.02
C THR A 357 0.30 -0.51 -13.59
N SER A 358 -0.23 0.18 -12.59
CA SER A 358 0.41 1.37 -12.01
C SER A 358 1.79 1.12 -11.36
N CYS A 359 2.28 -0.13 -11.38
CA CYS A 359 3.51 -0.57 -10.74
C CYS A 359 4.76 0.13 -11.29
N LEU A 360 4.90 0.25 -12.62
CA LEU A 360 6.10 0.83 -13.24
C LEU A 360 6.31 2.31 -12.88
N TYR A 361 5.26 3.13 -12.92
CA TYR A 361 5.39 4.53 -12.52
C TYR A 361 5.46 4.70 -11.00
N SER A 362 4.73 3.88 -10.22
CA SER A 362 4.79 3.93 -8.76
C SER A 362 6.19 3.57 -8.27
N PHE A 363 6.82 2.59 -8.90
CA PHE A 363 8.22 2.22 -8.67
C PHE A 363 9.18 3.32 -9.12
N SER A 364 8.87 4.10 -10.15
CA SER A 364 9.73 5.22 -10.58
C SER A 364 9.59 6.42 -9.62
N TYR A 365 8.41 6.62 -9.04
CA TYR A 365 8.13 7.67 -8.07
C TYR A 365 8.72 7.38 -6.68
N PHE A 366 8.62 6.13 -6.21
CA PHE A 366 9.03 5.75 -4.86
C PHE A 366 10.52 6.04 -4.53
N PRO A 367 11.50 5.74 -5.40
CA PRO A 367 12.89 6.17 -5.26
C PRO A 367 13.04 7.68 -5.10
N CYS A 368 12.23 8.49 -5.78
CA CYS A 368 12.25 9.94 -5.62
C CYS A 368 11.87 10.33 -4.18
N LEU A 369 10.87 9.68 -3.59
CA LEU A 369 10.45 9.91 -2.21
C LEU A 369 11.54 9.56 -1.20
N ILE A 370 12.15 8.38 -1.31
CA ILE A 370 13.21 7.95 -0.38
C ILE A 370 14.52 8.71 -0.59
N SER A 371 14.78 9.19 -1.82
CA SER A 371 16.00 9.96 -2.14
C SER A 371 16.00 11.37 -1.58
N SER A 372 14.83 11.94 -1.27
CA SER A 372 14.73 13.24 -0.59
C SER A 372 15.47 13.27 0.76
N ASN A 373 15.72 12.08 1.34
CA ASN A 373 16.48 11.87 2.57
C ASN A 373 17.94 11.44 2.35
N THR A 374 18.38 11.18 1.11
CA THR A 374 19.74 10.71 0.79
C THR A 374 20.44 11.66 -0.20
N SER A 375 21.74 11.44 -0.42
CA SER A 375 22.61 12.38 -1.16
C SER A 375 22.09 12.75 -2.56
N ARG A 376 22.57 13.89 -3.11
CA ARG A 376 22.20 14.49 -4.42
C ARG A 376 22.21 13.56 -5.65
N HIS A 377 22.72 12.34 -5.54
CA HIS A 377 22.87 11.37 -6.63
C HIS A 377 21.65 10.45 -6.84
N GLY A 378 20.62 10.56 -5.99
CA GLY A 378 19.40 9.73 -6.05
C GLY A 378 19.64 8.30 -5.53
N SER A 379 18.58 7.50 -5.42
CA SER A 379 18.63 6.17 -4.79
C SER A 379 19.47 5.13 -5.57
N PHE A 380 19.70 5.35 -6.86
CA PHE A 380 20.46 4.46 -7.74
C PHE A 380 21.54 5.25 -8.49
N SER A 381 22.78 5.18 -8.00
CA SER A 381 23.89 5.96 -8.54
C SER A 381 24.70 5.18 -9.59
N ALA A 382 24.93 3.88 -9.37
CA ALA A 382 25.71 3.02 -10.27
C ALA A 382 24.87 2.47 -11.44
N ILE A 383 25.51 2.21 -12.59
CA ILE A 383 24.85 1.60 -13.74
C ILE A 383 24.25 0.23 -13.42
N GLN A 384 24.96 -0.57 -12.61
CA GLN A 384 24.48 -1.87 -12.14
C GLN A 384 23.20 -1.74 -11.30
N GLN A 385 23.15 -0.75 -10.39
CA GLN A 385 21.94 -0.48 -9.59
C GLN A 385 20.76 -0.09 -10.48
N LYS A 386 20.98 0.78 -11.46
CA LYS A 386 19.94 1.20 -12.41
C LYS A 386 19.42 0.03 -13.25
N TYR A 387 20.33 -0.81 -13.74
CA TYR A 387 19.96 -2.00 -14.52
C TYR A 387 19.13 -2.98 -13.68
N LEU A 388 19.62 -3.34 -12.48
CA LEU A 388 18.91 -4.27 -11.59
C LEU A 388 17.58 -3.69 -11.08
N ALA A 389 17.48 -2.36 -10.88
CA ALA A 389 16.21 -1.71 -10.53
C ALA A 389 15.20 -1.75 -11.69
N GLN A 390 15.66 -1.64 -12.94
CA GLN A 390 14.80 -1.82 -14.12
C GLN A 390 14.36 -3.27 -14.29
N ASP A 391 15.24 -4.23 -14.01
CA ASP A 391 14.93 -5.66 -14.03
C ASP A 391 13.88 -6.01 -12.96
N LEU A 392 14.13 -5.58 -11.73
CA LEU A 392 13.23 -5.73 -10.59
C LEU A 392 11.82 -5.21 -10.87
N ARG A 393 11.71 -3.95 -11.35
CA ARG A 393 10.40 -3.32 -11.56
C ARG A 393 9.59 -3.98 -12.67
N ARG A 394 10.25 -4.54 -13.69
CA ARG A 394 9.57 -5.22 -14.81
C ARG A 394 8.93 -6.51 -14.34
N HIS A 395 9.70 -7.37 -13.67
CA HIS A 395 9.17 -8.59 -13.09
C HIS A 395 8.07 -8.31 -12.06
N LEU A 396 8.24 -7.26 -11.24
CA LEU A 396 7.21 -6.86 -10.28
C LEU A 396 5.90 -6.44 -10.97
N ALA A 397 5.96 -5.66 -12.06
CA ALA A 397 4.78 -5.23 -12.80
C ALA A 397 4.07 -6.38 -13.55
N ALA A 398 4.83 -7.28 -14.18
CA ALA A 398 4.29 -8.47 -14.83
C ALA A 398 3.58 -9.38 -13.81
N MET A 399 4.23 -9.62 -12.66
CA MET A 399 3.65 -10.37 -11.54
C MET A 399 2.34 -9.74 -11.03
N CYS A 400 2.31 -8.40 -10.86
CA CYS A 400 1.09 -7.70 -10.47
C CYS A 400 -0.06 -7.96 -11.43
N ARG A 401 0.20 -7.87 -12.74
CA ARG A 401 -0.81 -8.11 -13.75
C ARG A 401 -1.35 -9.52 -13.66
N GLN A 402 -0.46 -10.51 -13.58
CA GLN A 402 -0.83 -11.92 -13.59
C GLN A 402 -1.67 -12.29 -12.36
N TYR A 403 -1.32 -11.81 -11.16
CA TYR A 403 -2.15 -12.02 -9.97
C TYR A 403 -3.48 -11.27 -10.03
N ASN A 404 -3.51 -10.06 -10.61
CA ASN A 404 -4.77 -9.35 -10.81
C ASN A 404 -5.69 -10.15 -11.73
N ASP A 405 -5.18 -10.59 -12.88
CA ASP A 405 -5.91 -11.38 -13.87
C ASP A 405 -6.44 -12.70 -13.28
N LEU A 406 -5.66 -13.38 -12.42
CA LEU A 406 -6.11 -14.58 -11.69
C LEU A 406 -7.35 -14.31 -10.84
N GLY A 407 -7.33 -13.21 -10.09
CA GLY A 407 -8.42 -12.82 -9.19
C GLY A 407 -9.65 -12.28 -9.92
N SER A 408 -9.46 -11.72 -11.13
CA SER A 408 -10.50 -10.98 -11.85
C SER A 408 -11.21 -11.75 -12.96
N VAL A 409 -10.80 -12.99 -13.29
CA VAL A 409 -11.37 -13.78 -14.42
C VAL A 409 -12.89 -13.67 -14.56
N ASN A 410 -13.63 -13.82 -13.46
CA ASN A 410 -15.10 -13.74 -13.50
C ASN A 410 -15.62 -12.34 -13.79
N ARG A 411 -15.00 -11.31 -13.21
CA ARG A 411 -15.35 -9.91 -13.45
C ARG A 411 -15.03 -9.54 -14.90
N ASP A 412 -13.81 -9.84 -15.35
CA ASP A 412 -13.35 -9.47 -16.68
C ASP A 412 -14.17 -10.16 -17.77
N ARG A 413 -14.62 -11.41 -17.56
CA ARG A 413 -15.57 -12.07 -18.47
C ARG A 413 -16.90 -11.33 -18.57
N LEU A 414 -17.46 -10.86 -17.45
CA LEU A 414 -18.74 -10.13 -17.43
C LEU A 414 -18.61 -8.73 -18.07
N GLU A 415 -17.45 -8.09 -17.89
CA GLU A 415 -17.16 -6.75 -18.39
C GLU A 415 -16.52 -6.77 -19.80
N GLN A 416 -16.31 -7.96 -20.38
CA GLN A 416 -15.60 -8.17 -21.66
C GLN A 416 -14.18 -7.56 -21.68
N ASN A 417 -13.51 -7.55 -20.53
CA ASN A 417 -12.12 -7.13 -20.41
C ASN A 417 -11.18 -8.26 -20.83
N LEU A 418 -10.12 -7.92 -21.56
CA LEU A 418 -9.06 -8.86 -21.91
C LEU A 418 -8.26 -9.25 -20.66
N ASN A 419 -8.24 -10.55 -20.40
CA ASN A 419 -7.52 -11.20 -19.32
C ASN A 419 -6.42 -12.10 -19.90
N SER A 420 -5.34 -12.32 -19.14
CA SER A 420 -4.25 -13.24 -19.50
C SER A 420 -4.76 -14.60 -20.02
N ILE A 421 -5.79 -15.19 -19.40
CA ILE A 421 -6.26 -16.53 -19.79
C ILE A 421 -6.94 -16.59 -21.17
N ASN A 422 -7.24 -15.44 -21.77
CA ASN A 422 -7.81 -15.37 -23.12
C ASN A 422 -6.74 -15.59 -24.20
N PHE A 423 -5.46 -15.51 -23.88
CA PHE A 423 -4.40 -15.67 -24.88
C PHE A 423 -4.31 -17.11 -25.41
N PRO A 424 -4.12 -17.30 -26.73
CA PRO A 424 -4.09 -18.63 -27.34
C PRO A 424 -3.04 -19.59 -26.77
N GLU A 425 -1.95 -19.06 -26.23
CA GLU A 425 -0.88 -19.80 -25.56
C GLU A 425 -1.41 -20.63 -24.37
N PHE A 426 -2.49 -20.19 -23.72
CA PHE A 426 -3.12 -20.92 -22.62
C PHE A 426 -3.99 -22.11 -23.07
N ASN A 427 -4.23 -22.30 -24.38
CA ASN A 427 -4.91 -23.50 -24.89
C ASN A 427 -4.06 -24.77 -24.79
N PHE A 428 -2.74 -24.62 -24.63
CA PHE A 428 -1.76 -25.72 -24.66
C PHE A 428 -1.13 -25.99 -23.30
N CYS A 429 -1.74 -25.51 -22.22
CA CYS A 429 -1.32 -25.86 -20.87
C CYS A 429 -1.47 -27.37 -20.70
N GLY A 430 -0.38 -28.12 -20.53
CA GLY A 430 -0.42 -29.57 -20.26
C GLY A 430 -1.05 -29.88 -18.90
N ASP A 431 -0.87 -31.11 -18.39
CA ASP A 431 -1.35 -31.54 -17.05
C ASP A 431 -0.70 -30.72 -15.92
N THR A 432 -1.10 -29.47 -15.74
CA THR A 432 -0.73 -28.61 -14.62
C THR A 432 -1.62 -28.94 -13.44
N ASP A 433 -1.04 -29.13 -12.25
CA ASP A 433 -1.75 -29.44 -11.01
C ASP A 433 -2.83 -28.36 -10.70
N ALA A 434 -4.08 -28.68 -11.06
CA ALA A 434 -5.22 -27.76 -11.01
C ALA A 434 -5.89 -27.66 -9.62
N GLU A 435 -5.37 -28.38 -8.62
CA GLU A 435 -5.97 -28.51 -7.28
C GLU A 435 -6.13 -27.16 -6.55
N VAL A 436 -5.28 -26.19 -6.84
CA VAL A 436 -5.29 -24.86 -6.17
C VAL A 436 -6.55 -24.05 -6.50
N PHE A 437 -7.13 -24.26 -7.69
CA PHE A 437 -8.24 -23.44 -8.21
C PHE A 437 -9.54 -24.22 -8.39
N SER A 438 -9.55 -25.52 -8.11
CA SER A 438 -10.75 -26.34 -8.23
C SER A 438 -11.79 -25.91 -7.19
N THR A 439 -12.89 -25.34 -7.66
CA THR A 439 -14.11 -25.12 -6.87
C THR A 439 -15.28 -25.81 -7.58
N GLU A 440 -16.34 -26.17 -6.85
CA GLU A 440 -17.50 -26.91 -7.39
C GLU A 440 -18.19 -26.21 -8.59
N SER A 441 -17.88 -24.94 -8.86
CA SER A 441 -18.51 -24.12 -9.90
C SER A 441 -17.60 -23.69 -11.07
N THR A 442 -16.33 -24.13 -11.15
CA THR A 442 -15.39 -23.71 -12.21
C THR A 442 -15.21 -24.79 -13.28
N TYR A 443 -15.15 -24.40 -14.56
CA TYR A 443 -14.93 -25.32 -15.69
C TYR A 443 -13.48 -25.86 -15.70
N ALA A 444 -13.29 -27.08 -16.19
CA ALA A 444 -11.97 -27.74 -16.21
C ALA A 444 -10.92 -26.93 -17.00
N ASP A 445 -11.27 -26.41 -18.18
CA ASP A 445 -10.40 -25.57 -19.00
C ASP A 445 -10.00 -24.27 -18.28
N GLU A 446 -10.96 -23.54 -17.70
CA GLU A 446 -10.66 -22.31 -16.94
C GLU A 446 -9.73 -22.57 -15.76
N THR A 447 -9.94 -23.69 -15.05
CA THR A 447 -9.11 -24.09 -13.91
C THR A 447 -7.67 -24.36 -14.34
N GLN A 448 -7.48 -25.03 -15.47
CA GLN A 448 -6.16 -25.34 -16.04
C GLN A 448 -5.43 -24.08 -16.50
N ARG A 449 -6.12 -23.15 -17.18
CA ARG A 449 -5.53 -21.86 -17.59
C ARG A 449 -5.13 -21.00 -16.39
N LYS A 450 -5.97 -20.97 -15.34
CA LYS A 450 -5.63 -20.32 -14.06
C LYS A 450 -4.40 -20.95 -13.40
N ALA A 451 -4.31 -22.28 -13.38
CA ALA A 451 -3.13 -22.97 -12.85
C ALA A 451 -1.85 -22.58 -13.59
N ALA A 452 -1.89 -22.55 -14.94
CA ALA A 452 -0.76 -22.12 -15.74
C ALA A 452 -0.40 -20.64 -15.52
N LEU A 453 -1.39 -19.75 -15.44
CA LEU A 453 -1.17 -18.33 -15.16
C LEU A 453 -0.53 -18.11 -13.78
N TYR A 454 -0.95 -18.89 -12.78
CA TYR A 454 -0.32 -18.87 -11.45
C TYR A 454 1.14 -19.31 -11.50
N GLN A 455 1.48 -20.34 -12.28
CA GLN A 455 2.89 -20.72 -12.46
C GLN A 455 3.72 -19.62 -13.10
N MET A 456 3.16 -18.86 -14.05
CA MET A 456 3.85 -17.70 -14.64
C MET A 456 4.03 -16.58 -13.60
N ALA A 457 3.00 -16.29 -12.78
CA ALA A 457 3.11 -15.33 -11.68
C ALA A 457 4.19 -15.71 -10.68
N GLU A 458 4.28 -16.99 -10.29
CA GLU A 458 5.34 -17.49 -9.40
C GLU A 458 6.73 -17.43 -10.06
N HIS A 459 6.82 -17.63 -11.38
CA HIS A 459 8.06 -17.43 -12.12
C HIS A 459 8.51 -15.96 -12.06
N GLU A 460 7.63 -15.01 -12.36
CA GLU A 460 7.93 -13.58 -12.26
C GLU A 460 8.33 -13.17 -10.83
N ARG A 461 7.63 -13.71 -9.82
CA ARG A 461 7.96 -13.53 -8.40
C ARG A 461 9.37 -14.03 -8.05
N ALA A 462 9.80 -15.17 -8.60
CA ALA A 462 11.14 -15.72 -8.40
C ALA A 462 12.23 -14.87 -9.07
N CYS A 463 11.97 -14.38 -10.30
CA CYS A 463 12.85 -13.46 -11.02
C CYS A 463 12.99 -12.11 -10.28
N MET A 464 11.86 -11.54 -9.85
CA MET A 464 11.78 -10.34 -9.01
C MET A 464 12.62 -10.50 -7.73
N SER A 465 12.45 -11.62 -7.02
CA SER A 465 13.20 -11.91 -5.79
C SER A 465 14.72 -12.00 -6.03
N THR A 466 15.12 -12.56 -7.16
CA THR A 466 16.53 -12.67 -7.56
C THR A 466 17.10 -11.29 -7.88
N ALA A 467 16.41 -10.49 -8.69
CA ALA A 467 16.82 -9.12 -9.01
C ALA A 467 16.93 -8.25 -7.75
N PHE A 468 15.95 -8.35 -6.83
CA PHE A 468 15.98 -7.62 -5.56
C PHE A 468 17.17 -8.02 -4.68
N LYS A 469 17.47 -9.33 -4.59
CA LYS A 469 18.60 -9.86 -3.82
C LYS A 469 19.93 -9.33 -4.35
N GLU A 470 20.12 -9.30 -5.67
CA GLU A 470 21.33 -8.78 -6.29
C GLU A 470 21.45 -7.26 -6.12
N LEU A 471 20.36 -6.52 -6.33
CA LEU A 471 20.33 -5.07 -6.14
C LEU A 471 20.68 -4.70 -4.68
N SER A 472 20.07 -5.41 -3.73
CA SER A 472 20.24 -5.21 -2.28
C SER A 472 21.68 -5.31 -1.79
N LYS A 473 22.57 -6.02 -2.51
CA LYS A 473 24.00 -6.12 -2.14
C LYS A 473 24.73 -4.79 -2.26
N THR A 474 24.20 -3.87 -3.05
CA THR A 474 24.85 -2.60 -3.40
C THR A 474 24.14 -1.38 -2.82
N LEU A 475 22.98 -1.55 -2.20
CA LEU A 475 22.19 -0.46 -1.61
C LEU A 475 22.60 -0.22 -0.15
N ASP A 476 22.46 1.02 0.31
CA ASP A 476 22.51 1.31 1.74
C ASP A 476 21.30 0.70 2.47
N ASN A 477 21.41 0.56 3.80
CA ASN A 477 20.41 -0.14 4.60
C ASN A 477 19.03 0.54 4.58
N TYR A 478 18.98 1.87 4.46
CA TYR A 478 17.72 2.60 4.41
C TYR A 478 17.02 2.36 3.06
N THR A 479 17.73 2.59 1.95
CA THR A 479 17.19 2.39 0.60
C THR A 479 16.75 0.94 0.39
N LYS A 480 17.55 -0.03 0.82
CA LYS A 480 17.22 -1.46 0.77
C LYS A 480 15.91 -1.76 1.50
N THR A 481 15.82 -1.32 2.75
CA THR A 481 14.66 -1.63 3.60
C THR A 481 13.40 -0.92 3.12
N ALA A 482 13.51 0.32 2.65
CA ALA A 482 12.38 1.03 2.06
C ALA A 482 11.88 0.36 0.77
N LEU A 483 12.81 -0.08 -0.10
CA LEU A 483 12.47 -0.79 -1.32
C LEU A 483 11.83 -2.17 -1.04
N GLN A 484 12.29 -2.85 0.02
CA GLN A 484 11.65 -4.08 0.50
C GLN A 484 10.17 -3.84 0.84
N VAL A 485 9.84 -2.76 1.57
CA VAL A 485 8.43 -2.41 1.87
C VAL A 485 7.61 -2.25 0.59
N PHE A 486 8.14 -1.57 -0.43
CA PHE A 486 7.43 -1.40 -1.70
C PHE A 486 7.17 -2.76 -2.38
N VAL A 487 8.19 -3.62 -2.45
CA VAL A 487 8.07 -4.98 -3.01
C VAL A 487 7.03 -5.79 -2.22
N ASP A 488 7.10 -5.75 -0.90
CA ASP A 488 6.21 -6.48 0.00
C ASP A 488 4.75 -6.05 -0.15
N VAL A 489 4.49 -4.74 -0.22
CA VAL A 489 3.14 -4.22 -0.46
C VAL A 489 2.61 -4.70 -1.81
N THR A 490 3.46 -4.65 -2.82
CA THR A 490 3.09 -5.00 -4.19
C THR A 490 2.77 -6.50 -4.31
N ASP A 491 3.59 -7.35 -3.69
CA ASP A 491 3.35 -8.78 -3.58
C ASP A 491 2.10 -9.12 -2.74
N LEU A 492 1.90 -8.39 -1.64
CA LEU A 492 0.73 -8.55 -0.78
C LEU A 492 -0.57 -8.29 -1.54
N TYR A 493 -0.62 -7.28 -2.42
CA TYR A 493 -1.77 -7.06 -3.28
C TYR A 493 -2.03 -8.26 -4.20
N GLY A 494 -0.99 -8.87 -4.77
CA GLY A 494 -1.12 -10.11 -5.55
C GLY A 494 -1.79 -11.24 -4.76
N GLN A 495 -1.33 -11.48 -3.54
CA GLN A 495 -1.94 -12.47 -2.64
C GLN A 495 -3.38 -12.12 -2.26
N ILE A 496 -3.69 -10.84 -2.07
CA ILE A 496 -5.07 -10.39 -1.82
C ILE A 496 -5.96 -10.70 -3.02
N TYR A 497 -5.53 -10.38 -4.25
CA TYR A 497 -6.33 -10.65 -5.47
C TYR A 497 -6.62 -12.13 -5.68
N VAL A 498 -5.63 -13.01 -5.40
CA VAL A 498 -5.84 -14.46 -5.45
C VAL A 498 -6.88 -14.92 -4.41
N ALA A 499 -6.85 -14.34 -3.21
CA ALA A 499 -7.79 -14.69 -2.15
C ALA A 499 -9.18 -14.05 -2.34
N ARG A 500 -9.23 -12.85 -2.93
CA ARG A 500 -10.43 -12.01 -3.09
C ARG A 500 -10.21 -10.88 -4.08
N ASP A 501 -11.11 -10.77 -5.07
CA ASP A 501 -11.17 -9.57 -5.90
C ASP A 501 -11.62 -8.34 -5.07
N ILE A 502 -10.80 -7.30 -5.08
CA ILE A 502 -11.01 -6.04 -4.35
C ILE A 502 -11.21 -4.83 -5.27
N ALA A 503 -11.18 -5.00 -6.60
CA ALA A 503 -11.41 -3.91 -7.54
C ALA A 503 -12.87 -3.42 -7.48
N SER A 504 -13.08 -2.17 -7.89
CA SER A 504 -14.42 -1.63 -8.07
C SER A 504 -15.12 -2.37 -9.22
N ARG A 505 -16.43 -2.59 -9.10
CA ARG A 505 -17.25 -3.10 -10.20
C ARG A 505 -17.98 -1.94 -10.87
N MET A 506 -18.09 -2.00 -12.19
CA MET A 506 -19.03 -1.14 -12.92
C MET A 506 -20.47 -1.49 -12.52
N ARG A 507 -21.33 -0.47 -12.43
CA ARG A 507 -22.75 -0.64 -12.05
C ARG A 507 -23.66 -0.83 -13.25
#